data_AF-A0A183EAY7-F1
#
_entry.id   AF-A0A183EAY7-F1
#
_cell.length_a   1.000
_cell.length_b   1.000
_cell.length_c   1.000
_cell.angle_alpha   90.00
_cell.angle_beta   90.00
_cell.angle_gamma   90.00
#
_symmetry.space_group_name_H-M   'P 1'
#
loop_
_entity.id
_entity.type
_entity.pdbx_description
1 polymer ?
#
loop_
_entity_poly.entity_id
_entity_poly.type
_entity_poly.pdbx_seq_one_letter_code
_entity_poly.pdbx_strand_id
1 'polypeptide(L)'
;MPIWEHVGHALADRQSPVRVAKLDCTRYAGTASALNIRGYPTIIFFRHGKELVYEGERKKEAMVDFALKASGPVIGLIEDVRELSQPFFVFVEGKPEKTHTSELIDSYHDIAEKLFSSIRFYQAKRDAFPKAVSLPDNPAVLVFKDNDYLTYTNEGDDFTAESLNDWIYNERWPLIPLITSTNIKEVGRMRMLVLAVVNMIDRRNGTTQIGKFFSVVTDAAQTVRKDTYLSSYFQFGWLDGSEIANNIAMGTINQP
;
A
#
# COMPACT_ATOMS: atom_id res chain seq x y z
N MET A 1 -7.38 12.51 -23.65
CA MET A 1 -8.37 11.80 -22.80
C MET A 1 -8.91 10.59 -23.57
N PRO A 2 -8.43 9.38 -23.22
CA PRO A 2 -9.20 8.12 -23.31
C PRO A 2 -8.84 7.12 -22.17
N ILE A 3 -8.29 7.59 -21.05
CA ILE A 3 -7.70 6.70 -20.01
C ILE A 3 -8.72 5.67 -19.50
N TRP A 4 -10.00 6.03 -19.38
CA TRP A 4 -11.06 5.16 -18.88
C TRP A 4 -11.32 3.92 -19.74
N GLU A 5 -11.30 4.07 -21.05
CA GLU A 5 -11.49 2.95 -21.99
C GLU A 5 -10.31 1.99 -21.87
N HIS A 6 -9.09 2.53 -21.80
CA HIS A 6 -7.90 1.71 -21.58
C HIS A 6 -7.90 1.00 -20.22
N VAL A 7 -8.44 1.61 -19.17
CA VAL A 7 -8.62 0.95 -17.86
C VAL A 7 -9.62 -0.20 -17.99
N GLY A 8 -10.76 0.02 -18.67
CA GLY A 8 -11.75 -1.02 -18.92
C GLY A 8 -11.18 -2.22 -19.69
N HIS A 9 -10.46 -1.96 -20.79
CA HIS A 9 -9.77 -3.01 -21.55
C HIS A 9 -8.73 -3.76 -20.69
N ALA A 10 -7.90 -3.02 -19.95
CA ALA A 10 -6.86 -3.61 -19.12
C ALA A 10 -7.40 -4.47 -17.95
N LEU A 11 -8.61 -4.18 -17.46
CA LEU A 11 -9.30 -5.00 -16.47
C LEU A 11 -9.91 -6.26 -17.11
N ALA A 12 -10.48 -6.13 -18.31
CA ALA A 12 -11.02 -7.25 -19.07
C ALA A 12 -9.92 -8.26 -19.47
N ASP A 13 -8.77 -7.77 -19.93
CA ASP A 13 -7.60 -8.61 -20.29
C ASP A 13 -7.09 -9.43 -19.09
N ARG A 14 -7.23 -8.88 -17.88
CA ARG A 14 -6.90 -9.55 -16.61
C ARG A 14 -8.03 -10.40 -16.05
N GLN A 15 -9.10 -10.61 -16.81
CA GLN A 15 -10.29 -11.38 -16.40
C GLN A 15 -10.93 -10.86 -15.10
N SER A 16 -10.78 -9.56 -14.83
CA SER A 16 -11.40 -8.93 -13.67
C SER A 16 -12.92 -8.83 -13.87
N PRO A 17 -13.73 -9.08 -12.82
CA PRO A 17 -15.18 -8.87 -12.89
C PRO A 17 -15.58 -7.39 -12.90
N VAL A 18 -14.62 -6.47 -12.70
CA VAL A 18 -14.88 -5.03 -12.64
C VAL A 18 -15.28 -4.49 -14.01
N ARG A 19 -16.42 -3.80 -14.05
CA ARG A 19 -16.88 -3.07 -15.24
C ARG A 19 -16.65 -1.58 -15.06
N VAL A 20 -16.19 -0.93 -16.12
CA VAL A 20 -15.97 0.52 -16.15
C VAL A 20 -17.08 1.17 -16.96
N ALA A 21 -17.67 2.23 -16.41
CA ALA A 21 -18.72 3.01 -17.06
C ALA A 21 -18.44 4.50 -16.93
N LYS A 22 -19.03 5.30 -17.82
CA LYS A 22 -18.98 6.77 -17.79
C LYS A 22 -20.39 7.31 -17.59
N LEU A 23 -20.56 8.23 -16.65
CA LEU A 23 -21.80 8.97 -16.43
C LEU A 23 -21.65 10.41 -16.94
N ASP A 24 -22.51 10.81 -17.88
CA ASP A 24 -22.62 12.22 -18.29
C ASP A 24 -23.50 12.98 -17.31
N CYS A 25 -22.87 13.65 -16.35
CA CYS A 25 -23.58 14.38 -15.30
C CYS A 25 -24.32 15.62 -15.81
N THR A 26 -24.02 16.11 -17.02
CA THR A 26 -24.79 17.21 -17.65
C THR A 26 -26.17 16.73 -18.11
N ARG A 27 -26.27 15.45 -18.49
CA ARG A 27 -27.52 14.81 -18.93
C ARG A 27 -28.27 14.15 -17.77
N TYR A 28 -27.56 13.65 -16.77
CA TYR A 28 -28.11 12.89 -15.64
C TYR A 28 -27.87 13.58 -14.29
N ALA A 29 -28.29 14.84 -14.18
CA ALA A 29 -28.04 15.68 -12.99
C ALA A 29 -28.60 15.10 -11.68
N GLY A 30 -29.77 14.44 -11.72
CA GLY A 30 -30.36 13.79 -10.54
C GLY A 30 -29.47 12.67 -9.98
N THR A 31 -28.93 11.82 -10.85
CA THR A 31 -27.97 10.76 -10.45
C THR A 31 -26.67 11.36 -9.93
N ALA A 32 -26.15 12.41 -10.59
CA ALA A 32 -24.93 13.09 -10.14
C ALA A 32 -25.09 13.70 -8.74
N SER A 33 -26.25 14.31 -8.45
CA SER A 33 -26.59 14.84 -7.13
C SER A 33 -26.75 13.72 -6.09
N ALA A 34 -27.39 12.61 -6.45
CA ALA A 34 -27.56 11.46 -5.54
C ALA A 34 -26.21 10.83 -5.14
N LEU A 35 -25.25 10.80 -6.08
CA LEU A 35 -23.87 10.36 -5.85
C LEU A 35 -22.97 11.46 -5.26
N ASN A 36 -23.53 12.62 -4.87
CA ASN A 36 -22.81 13.76 -4.30
C ASN A 36 -21.58 14.21 -5.14
N ILE A 37 -21.70 14.18 -6.47
CA ILE A 37 -20.62 14.60 -7.38
C ILE A 37 -20.55 16.13 -7.41
N ARG A 38 -19.46 16.69 -6.88
CA ARG A 38 -19.24 18.15 -6.77
C ARG A 38 -18.20 18.72 -7.74
N GLY A 39 -17.51 17.87 -8.46
CA GLY A 39 -16.46 18.26 -9.40
C GLY A 39 -16.24 17.17 -10.44
N TYR A 40 -15.59 17.53 -11.55
CA TYR A 40 -15.34 16.61 -12.65
C TYR A 40 -13.84 16.57 -13.01
N PRO A 41 -13.28 15.39 -13.36
CA PRO A 41 -13.88 14.07 -13.20
C PRO A 41 -13.82 13.59 -11.74
N THR A 42 -14.90 12.93 -11.28
CA THR A 42 -14.95 12.14 -10.04
C THR A 42 -15.10 10.67 -10.39
N ILE A 43 -14.34 9.83 -9.69
CA ILE A 43 -14.26 8.39 -9.96
C ILE A 43 -14.74 7.67 -8.72
N ILE A 44 -15.76 6.84 -8.88
CA ILE A 44 -16.39 6.11 -7.78
C ILE A 44 -16.34 4.63 -8.10
N PHE A 45 -15.82 3.85 -7.17
CA PHE A 45 -15.86 2.40 -7.21
C PHE A 45 -17.02 1.90 -6.36
N PHE A 46 -17.85 1.04 -6.94
CA PHE A 46 -19.01 0.48 -6.28
C PHE A 46 -18.76 -0.98 -5.94
N ARG A 47 -18.94 -1.36 -4.68
CA ARG A 47 -18.80 -2.75 -4.21
C ARG A 47 -19.84 -3.07 -3.15
N HIS A 48 -20.67 -4.09 -3.39
CA HIS A 48 -21.70 -4.53 -2.44
C HIS A 48 -22.57 -3.37 -1.91
N GLY A 49 -22.93 -2.42 -2.78
CA GLY A 49 -23.71 -1.24 -2.40
C GLY A 49 -22.93 -0.14 -1.67
N LYS A 50 -21.63 -0.31 -1.41
CA LYS A 50 -20.75 0.73 -0.87
C LYS A 50 -20.06 1.50 -2.00
N GLU A 51 -19.90 2.80 -1.77
CA GLU A 51 -19.23 3.74 -2.67
C GLU A 51 -17.84 4.07 -2.12
N LEU A 52 -16.82 4.00 -2.98
CA LEU A 52 -15.45 4.39 -2.65
C LEU A 52 -14.97 5.40 -3.68
N VAL A 53 -14.75 6.64 -3.23
CA VAL A 53 -14.19 7.68 -4.08
C VAL A 53 -12.70 7.39 -4.30
N TYR A 54 -12.28 7.35 -5.56
CA TYR A 54 -10.87 7.19 -5.90
C TYR A 54 -10.17 8.54 -5.85
N GLU A 55 -9.26 8.68 -4.89
CA GLU A 55 -8.43 9.87 -4.71
C GLU A 55 -7.00 9.69 -5.24
N GLY A 56 -6.67 8.53 -5.84
CA GLY A 56 -5.32 8.23 -6.32
C GLY A 56 -4.92 8.97 -7.60
N GLU A 57 -3.73 8.63 -8.13
CA GLU A 57 -3.20 9.24 -9.35
C GLU A 57 -4.12 9.02 -10.56
N ARG A 58 -4.26 10.05 -11.41
CA ARG A 58 -5.08 9.95 -12.63
C ARG A 58 -4.35 9.23 -13.78
N LYS A 59 -3.62 8.15 -13.49
CA LYS A 59 -2.89 7.30 -14.46
C LYS A 59 -3.57 5.92 -14.60
N LYS A 60 -3.50 5.33 -15.80
CA LYS A 60 -4.16 4.05 -16.11
C LYS A 60 -3.74 2.95 -15.13
N GLU A 61 -2.44 2.80 -14.90
CA GLU A 61 -1.85 1.77 -14.05
C GLU A 61 -2.34 1.88 -12.61
N ALA A 62 -2.39 3.11 -12.06
CA ALA A 62 -2.83 3.36 -10.70
C ALA A 62 -4.33 3.05 -10.51
N MET A 63 -5.16 3.35 -11.51
CA MET A 63 -6.59 3.02 -11.49
C MET A 63 -6.85 1.52 -11.63
N VAL A 64 -6.11 0.85 -12.50
CA VAL A 64 -6.21 -0.60 -12.66
C VAL A 64 -5.79 -1.30 -11.38
N ASP A 65 -4.66 -0.92 -10.79
CA ASP A 65 -4.21 -1.47 -9.51
C ASP A 65 -5.29 -1.31 -8.44
N PHE A 66 -5.80 -0.09 -8.25
CA PHE A 66 -6.89 0.20 -7.32
C PHE A 66 -8.13 -0.65 -7.58
N ALA A 67 -8.60 -0.77 -8.82
CA ALA A 67 -9.78 -1.57 -9.16
C ALA A 67 -9.58 -3.07 -8.87
N LEU A 68 -8.39 -3.60 -9.16
CA LEU A 68 -8.02 -4.97 -8.80
C LEU A 68 -7.94 -5.15 -7.28
N LYS A 69 -7.44 -4.14 -6.55
CA LYS A 69 -7.45 -4.13 -5.07
C LYS A 69 -8.86 -4.19 -4.52
N ALA A 70 -9.67 -3.24 -4.96
CA ALA A 70 -11.00 -3.03 -4.45
C ALA A 70 -11.97 -4.14 -4.84
N SER A 71 -11.73 -4.89 -5.92
CA SER A 71 -12.59 -6.01 -6.35
C SER A 71 -12.22 -7.37 -5.75
N GLY A 72 -10.97 -7.55 -5.29
CA GLY A 72 -10.52 -8.80 -4.68
C GLY A 72 -11.16 -9.05 -3.31
N PRO A 73 -11.04 -10.27 -2.76
CA PRO A 73 -11.45 -10.54 -1.39
C PRO A 73 -10.72 -9.60 -0.42
N VAL A 74 -11.38 -9.21 0.67
CA VAL A 74 -10.76 -8.32 1.67
C VAL A 74 -9.56 -9.00 2.32
N ILE A 75 -9.70 -10.28 2.61
CA ILE A 75 -8.60 -11.17 2.98
C ILE A 75 -8.55 -12.31 1.96
N GLY A 76 -7.46 -12.41 1.20
CA GLY A 76 -7.23 -13.50 0.26
C GLY A 76 -6.68 -14.74 0.96
N LEU A 77 -7.17 -15.93 0.61
CA LEU A 77 -6.53 -17.17 1.02
C LEU A 77 -5.35 -17.45 0.08
N ILE A 78 -4.19 -17.83 0.64
CA ILE A 78 -2.99 -18.14 -0.15
C ILE A 78 -2.38 -19.47 0.27
N GLU A 79 -1.97 -20.26 -0.72
CA GLU A 79 -1.32 -21.56 -0.53
C GLU A 79 0.20 -21.49 -0.52
N ASP A 80 0.78 -20.44 -1.12
CA ASP A 80 2.22 -20.18 -1.08
C ASP A 80 2.49 -18.67 -1.04
N VAL A 81 3.06 -18.20 0.06
CA VAL A 81 3.36 -16.77 0.24
C VAL A 81 4.42 -16.25 -0.72
N ARG A 82 5.19 -17.12 -1.39
CA ARG A 82 6.24 -16.73 -2.36
C ARG A 82 5.66 -16.19 -3.67
N GLU A 83 4.39 -16.46 -3.96
CA GLU A 83 3.71 -16.00 -5.17
C GLU A 83 3.26 -14.53 -5.07
N LEU A 84 3.32 -13.96 -3.88
CA LEU A 84 2.80 -12.63 -3.60
C LEU A 84 3.83 -11.53 -3.84
N SER A 85 3.38 -10.42 -4.43
CA SER A 85 4.18 -9.22 -4.57
C SER A 85 4.23 -8.44 -3.25
N GLN A 86 5.43 -8.09 -2.78
CA GLN A 86 5.65 -7.35 -1.54
C GLN A 86 5.42 -5.83 -1.72
N PRO A 87 4.99 -5.10 -0.67
CA PRO A 87 4.66 -5.62 0.65
C PRO A 87 3.26 -6.23 0.73
N PHE A 88 3.09 -7.26 1.57
CA PHE A 88 1.79 -7.83 1.90
C PHE A 88 1.72 -8.26 3.37
N PHE A 89 0.52 -8.20 3.94
CA PHE A 89 0.25 -8.71 5.28
C PHE A 89 -0.40 -10.07 5.18
N VAL A 90 -0.05 -10.97 6.09
CA VAL A 90 -0.63 -12.31 6.17
C VAL A 90 -0.90 -12.67 7.62
N PHE A 91 -2.12 -13.09 7.91
CA PHE A 91 -2.49 -13.74 9.15
C PHE A 91 -2.20 -15.24 9.05
N VAL A 92 -1.60 -15.80 10.11
CA VAL A 92 -1.34 -17.23 10.25
C VAL A 92 -1.93 -17.73 11.56
N GLU A 93 -2.62 -18.86 11.50
CA GLU A 93 -3.17 -19.50 12.68
C GLU A 93 -2.08 -20.11 13.57
N GLY A 94 -2.38 -20.16 14.87
CA GLY A 94 -1.55 -20.87 15.84
C GLY A 94 -1.50 -22.37 15.55
N LYS A 95 -0.60 -23.08 16.25
CA LYS A 95 -0.61 -24.55 16.23
C LYS A 95 -1.97 -25.09 16.69
N PRO A 96 -2.43 -26.25 16.20
CA PRO A 96 -3.75 -26.82 16.52
C PRO A 96 -4.10 -26.85 18.01
N GLU A 97 -3.10 -27.04 18.86
CA GLU A 97 -3.23 -27.12 20.32
C GLU A 97 -3.42 -25.76 21.00
N LYS A 98 -3.24 -24.66 20.26
CA LYS A 98 -3.35 -23.27 20.70
C LYS A 98 -4.33 -22.45 19.84
N THR A 99 -5.16 -23.12 19.03
CA THR A 99 -6.14 -22.46 18.16
C THR A 99 -7.40 -22.10 18.96
N HIS A 100 -7.45 -20.88 19.48
CA HIS A 100 -8.69 -20.24 19.92
C HIS A 100 -8.97 -19.07 18.97
N THR A 101 -10.25 -18.71 18.77
CA THR A 101 -10.61 -17.47 18.08
C THR A 101 -9.97 -16.31 18.83
N SER A 102 -8.92 -15.71 18.26
CA SER A 102 -8.17 -14.63 18.89
C SER A 102 -8.74 -13.27 18.49
N GLU A 103 -8.87 -12.33 19.42
CA GLU A 103 -9.22 -10.92 19.13
C GLU A 103 -8.34 -10.28 18.04
N LEU A 104 -7.14 -10.84 17.83
CA LEU A 104 -6.21 -10.51 16.76
C LEU A 104 -6.82 -10.69 15.36
N ILE A 105 -7.55 -11.79 15.08
CA ILE A 105 -8.09 -12.06 13.74
C ILE A 105 -9.24 -11.10 13.42
N ASP A 106 -10.08 -10.81 14.41
CA ASP A 106 -11.20 -9.87 14.27
C ASP A 106 -10.67 -8.46 14.00
N SER A 107 -9.69 -8.02 14.78
CA SER A 107 -9.03 -6.73 14.56
C SER A 107 -8.31 -6.66 13.20
N TYR A 108 -7.65 -7.75 12.78
CA TYR A 108 -7.02 -7.84 11.47
C TYR A 108 -8.05 -7.74 10.33
N HIS A 109 -9.21 -8.40 10.46
CA HIS A 109 -10.34 -8.27 9.54
C HIS A 109 -10.88 -6.84 9.46
N ASP A 110 -11.10 -6.19 10.61
CA ASP A 110 -11.60 -4.82 10.68
C ASP A 110 -10.64 -3.83 10.01
N ILE A 111 -9.33 -4.02 10.19
CA ILE A 111 -8.31 -3.20 9.54
C ILE A 111 -8.27 -3.48 8.03
N ALA A 112 -8.37 -4.74 7.63
CA ALA A 112 -8.42 -5.13 6.23
C ALA A 112 -9.63 -4.53 5.50
N GLU A 113 -10.83 -4.52 6.12
CA GLU A 113 -12.03 -3.88 5.57
C GLU A 113 -11.88 -2.37 5.38
N LYS A 114 -11.06 -1.71 6.20
CA LYS A 114 -10.77 -0.27 6.05
C LYS A 114 -9.74 0.01 4.97
N LEU A 115 -8.79 -0.91 4.77
CA LEU A 115 -7.60 -0.72 3.93
C LEU A 115 -7.58 -1.56 2.65
N PHE A 116 -8.65 -2.30 2.33
CA PHE A 116 -8.73 -3.24 1.20
C PHE A 116 -8.42 -2.62 -0.18
N SER A 117 -8.64 -1.31 -0.32
CA SER A 117 -8.41 -0.59 -1.58
C SER A 117 -6.96 -0.11 -1.74
N SER A 118 -6.19 -0.04 -0.64
CA SER A 118 -4.82 0.45 -0.62
C SER A 118 -3.80 -0.68 -0.41
N ILE A 119 -4.14 -1.70 0.37
CA ILE A 119 -3.26 -2.80 0.81
C ILE A 119 -3.90 -4.15 0.46
N ARG A 120 -3.06 -5.19 0.31
CA ARG A 120 -3.50 -6.58 0.25
C ARG A 120 -3.34 -7.25 1.62
N PHE A 121 -4.39 -7.90 2.08
CA PHE A 121 -4.39 -8.74 3.27
C PHE A 121 -4.64 -10.19 2.86
N TYR A 122 -3.97 -11.10 3.55
CA TYR A 122 -4.03 -12.52 3.27
C TYR A 122 -4.18 -13.33 4.54
N GLN A 123 -4.66 -14.55 4.39
CA GLN A 123 -4.60 -15.59 5.41
C GLN A 123 -3.99 -16.84 4.79
N ALA A 124 -3.11 -17.48 5.54
CA ALA A 124 -2.37 -18.63 5.06
C ALA A 124 -2.26 -19.69 6.15
N LYS A 125 -2.25 -20.96 5.73
CA LYS A 125 -1.90 -22.08 6.61
C LYS A 125 -0.39 -22.11 6.85
N ARG A 126 0.04 -22.80 7.91
CA ARG A 126 1.46 -22.85 8.28
C ARG A 126 2.37 -23.51 7.24
N ASP A 127 1.83 -24.40 6.41
CA ASP A 127 2.52 -25.07 5.31
C ASP A 127 2.70 -24.19 4.05
N ALA A 128 1.98 -23.06 3.98
CA ALA A 128 2.14 -22.07 2.91
C ALA A 128 3.43 -21.24 3.01
N PHE A 129 4.17 -21.37 4.11
CA PHE A 129 5.37 -20.60 4.39
C PHE A 129 6.64 -21.42 4.11
N PRO A 130 7.69 -20.80 3.54
CA PRO A 130 9.00 -21.44 3.42
C PRO A 130 9.57 -21.81 4.80
N LYS A 131 10.34 -22.90 4.88
CA LYS A 131 10.99 -23.36 6.12
C LYS A 131 11.91 -22.33 6.79
N ALA A 132 12.39 -21.33 6.02
CA ALA A 132 13.21 -20.24 6.54
C ALA A 132 12.41 -19.22 7.38
N VAL A 133 11.08 -19.21 7.26
CA VAL A 133 10.20 -18.34 8.04
C VAL A 133 9.91 -19.00 9.38
N SER A 134 10.30 -18.33 10.47
CA SER A 134 10.02 -18.78 11.83
C SER A 134 8.63 -18.30 12.24
N LEU A 135 7.66 -19.21 12.22
CA LEU A 135 6.28 -18.90 12.58
C LEU A 135 6.05 -19.07 14.09
N PRO A 136 5.44 -18.09 14.78
CA PRO A 136 5.07 -18.22 16.19
C PRO A 136 4.12 -19.39 16.45
N ASP A 137 4.12 -19.93 17.67
CA ASP A 137 3.19 -20.99 18.07
C ASP A 137 1.74 -20.50 18.19
N ASN A 138 1.57 -19.24 18.59
CA ASN A 138 0.27 -18.57 18.70
C ASN A 138 -0.13 -17.96 17.34
N PRO A 139 -1.42 -17.62 17.13
CA PRO A 139 -1.84 -16.84 15.97
C PRO A 139 -1.03 -15.55 15.85
N ALA A 140 -0.67 -15.19 14.62
CA ALA A 140 0.21 -14.04 14.37
C ALA A 140 -0.14 -13.34 13.05
N VAL A 141 0.21 -12.05 12.99
CA VAL A 141 0.20 -11.27 11.75
C VAL A 141 1.64 -11.02 11.36
N LEU A 142 1.98 -11.32 10.11
CA LEU A 142 3.29 -11.05 9.51
C LEU A 142 3.13 -10.06 8.37
N VAL A 143 4.18 -9.28 8.12
CA VAL A 143 4.34 -8.48 6.90
C VAL A 143 5.59 -8.94 6.18
N PHE A 144 5.46 -9.28 4.90
CA PHE A 144 6.59 -9.59 4.03
C PHE A 144 6.93 -8.34 3.24
N LYS A 145 8.16 -7.86 3.37
CA LYS A 145 8.66 -6.64 2.72
C LYS A 145 10.17 -6.65 2.64
N ASP A 146 10.71 -5.93 1.65
CA ASP A 146 12.16 -5.73 1.50
C ASP A 146 12.97 -7.04 1.47
N ASN A 147 12.36 -8.12 0.94
CA ASN A 147 12.89 -9.50 0.90
C ASN A 147 13.08 -10.15 2.29
N ASP A 148 12.41 -9.64 3.30
CA ASP A 148 12.38 -10.17 4.66
C ASP A 148 10.94 -10.18 5.18
N TYR A 149 10.76 -10.52 6.46
CA TYR A 149 9.47 -10.44 7.14
C TYR A 149 9.60 -9.87 8.55
N LEU A 150 8.54 -9.19 8.99
CA LEU A 150 8.36 -8.77 10.37
C LEU A 150 7.12 -9.46 10.93
N THR A 151 7.23 -9.94 12.17
CA THR A 151 6.10 -10.43 12.93
C THR A 151 5.61 -9.31 13.82
N TYR A 152 4.30 -9.07 13.82
CA TYR A 152 3.71 -8.14 14.79
C TYR A 152 3.94 -8.66 16.21
N THR A 153 4.57 -7.80 17.03
CA THR A 153 4.81 -8.01 18.45
C THR A 153 4.25 -6.82 19.21
N ASN A 154 3.50 -7.05 20.28
CA ASN A 154 3.09 -5.95 21.13
C ASN A 154 4.15 -5.66 22.20
N GLU A 155 4.47 -4.38 22.41
CA GLU A 155 5.35 -3.95 23.48
C GLU A 155 4.56 -3.97 24.79
N GLY A 156 4.77 -4.98 25.64
CA GLY A 156 4.16 -5.04 26.98
C GLY A 156 3.14 -6.18 27.23
N ASP A 157 3.28 -7.31 26.53
CA ASP A 157 2.54 -8.57 26.69
C ASP A 157 1.03 -8.58 26.35
N ASP A 158 0.31 -7.45 26.35
CA ASP A 158 -1.14 -7.43 26.10
C ASP A 158 -1.52 -6.81 24.75
N PHE A 159 -2.05 -7.61 23.81
CA PHE A 159 -2.61 -7.19 22.52
C PHE A 159 -3.62 -6.02 22.64
N THR A 160 -3.56 -5.06 21.71
CA THR A 160 -4.63 -4.07 21.50
C THR A 160 -4.93 -3.87 20.01
N ALA A 161 -6.20 -3.66 19.65
CA ALA A 161 -6.58 -3.39 18.26
C ALA A 161 -5.89 -2.13 17.67
N GLU A 162 -5.63 -1.13 18.52
CA GLU A 162 -4.93 0.11 18.14
C GLU A 162 -3.46 -0.13 17.81
N SER A 163 -2.75 -0.94 18.60
CA SER A 163 -1.33 -1.23 18.34
C SER A 163 -1.14 -2.03 17.04
N LEU A 164 -2.03 -2.99 16.74
CA LEU A 164 -2.02 -3.69 15.45
C LEU A 164 -2.30 -2.72 14.30
N ASN A 165 -3.29 -1.85 14.46
CA ASN A 165 -3.63 -0.82 13.49
C ASN A 165 -2.40 0.04 13.17
N ASP A 166 -1.77 0.62 14.19
CA ASP A 166 -0.61 1.49 14.01
C ASP A 166 0.58 0.75 13.40
N TRP A 167 0.82 -0.50 13.81
CA TRP A 167 1.85 -1.34 13.19
C TRP A 167 1.59 -1.59 11.69
N ILE A 168 0.35 -1.94 11.30
CA ILE A 168 -0.02 -2.11 9.88
C ILE A 168 0.14 -0.81 9.10
N TYR A 169 -0.30 0.33 9.65
CA TYR A 169 -0.17 1.64 9.01
C TYR A 169 1.29 2.05 8.79
N ASN A 170 2.19 1.64 9.67
CA ASN A 170 3.62 1.92 9.57
C ASN A 170 4.31 0.98 8.59
N GLU A 171 4.04 -0.32 8.68
CA GLU A 171 4.81 -1.31 7.94
C GLU A 171 4.32 -1.56 6.52
N ARG A 172 3.14 -1.05 6.14
CA ARG A 172 2.58 -1.18 4.79
C ARG A 172 3.41 -0.52 3.69
N TRP A 173 4.30 0.40 4.05
CA TRP A 173 5.10 1.14 3.07
C TRP A 173 6.32 0.32 2.63
N PRO A 174 6.62 0.25 1.31
CA PRO A 174 7.87 -0.32 0.83
C PRO A 174 9.06 0.53 1.32
N LEU A 175 10.29 0.06 1.06
CA LEU A 175 11.50 0.81 1.42
C LEU A 175 11.48 2.28 0.98
N ILE A 176 11.10 2.53 -0.29
CA ILE A 176 11.03 3.87 -0.91
C ILE A 176 9.76 3.97 -1.78
N PRO A 177 8.58 4.26 -1.19
CA PRO A 177 7.35 4.45 -1.95
C PRO A 177 7.45 5.69 -2.86
N LEU A 178 6.69 5.63 -3.96
CA LEU A 178 6.37 6.85 -4.71
C LEU A 178 5.48 7.73 -3.85
N ILE A 179 5.94 8.95 -3.61
CA ILE A 179 5.21 9.97 -2.89
C ILE A 179 4.40 10.79 -3.87
N THR A 180 3.15 11.03 -3.49
CA THR A 180 2.16 11.78 -4.26
C THR A 180 1.46 12.74 -3.31
N SER A 181 0.71 13.69 -3.85
CA SER A 181 -0.08 14.61 -3.02
C SER A 181 -1.11 13.91 -2.13
N THR A 182 -1.48 12.66 -2.47
CA THR A 182 -2.57 11.94 -1.82
C THR A 182 -2.06 11.03 -0.70
N ASN A 183 -0.83 10.52 -0.80
CA ASN A 183 -0.24 9.64 0.21
C ASN A 183 0.79 10.32 1.12
N ILE A 184 1.33 11.50 0.77
CA ILE A 184 2.44 12.14 1.52
C ILE A 184 2.13 12.32 3.01
N LYS A 185 0.89 12.68 3.36
CA LYS A 185 0.44 12.84 4.75
C LYS A 185 0.45 11.53 5.51
N GLU A 186 0.09 10.43 4.84
CA GLU A 186 0.04 9.12 5.47
C GLU A 186 1.42 8.51 5.63
N VAL A 187 2.31 8.67 4.63
CA VAL A 187 3.69 8.18 4.71
C VAL A 187 4.47 8.96 5.76
N GLY A 188 4.24 10.27 5.85
CA GLY A 188 4.86 11.16 6.84
C GLY A 188 4.13 11.23 8.17
N ARG A 189 3.16 10.34 8.44
CA ARG A 189 2.32 10.40 9.64
C ARG A 189 3.11 10.22 10.93
N MET A 190 4.02 9.25 10.95
CA MET A 190 4.75 8.84 12.15
C MET A 190 6.27 9.04 12.06
N ARG A 191 6.80 9.29 10.86
CA ARG A 191 8.24 9.37 10.61
C ARG A 191 8.55 10.58 9.74
N MET A 192 9.72 11.18 9.94
CA MET A 192 10.25 12.22 9.07
C MET A 192 10.52 11.66 7.68
N LEU A 193 10.08 12.39 6.65
CA LEU A 193 10.27 11.97 5.26
C LEU A 193 11.61 12.43 4.72
N VAL A 194 12.36 11.48 4.15
CA VAL A 194 13.53 11.75 3.31
C VAL A 194 13.11 11.54 1.86
N LEU A 195 13.05 12.62 1.08
CA LEU A 195 12.50 12.60 -0.28
C LEU A 195 13.60 12.75 -1.34
N ALA A 196 13.69 11.76 -2.23
CA ALA A 196 14.51 11.86 -3.43
C ALA A 196 13.66 12.31 -4.63
N VAL A 197 14.05 13.41 -5.28
CA VAL A 197 13.39 13.88 -6.51
C VAL A 197 14.11 13.29 -7.71
N VAL A 198 13.46 12.36 -8.41
CA VAL A 198 14.05 11.65 -9.55
C VAL A 198 13.01 11.38 -10.63
N ASN A 199 13.45 11.24 -11.88
CA ASN A 199 12.56 10.81 -12.95
C ASN A 199 12.23 9.31 -12.81
N MET A 200 10.96 8.94 -13.05
CA MET A 200 10.47 7.56 -12.95
C MET A 200 11.27 6.55 -13.79
N ILE A 201 11.75 6.92 -14.98
CA ILE A 201 12.46 6.04 -15.92
C ILE A 201 13.95 6.01 -15.56
N ASP A 202 14.59 7.18 -15.48
CA ASP A 202 16.05 7.26 -15.31
C ASP A 202 16.53 6.70 -13.97
N ARG A 203 15.70 6.76 -12.91
CA ARG A 203 16.03 6.18 -11.60
C ARG A 203 16.31 4.68 -11.66
N ARG A 204 15.77 3.98 -12.65
CA ARG A 204 15.98 2.54 -12.87
C ARG A 204 17.20 2.26 -13.73
N ASN A 205 17.74 3.27 -14.40
CA ASN A 205 18.90 3.13 -15.27
C ASN A 205 20.18 3.46 -14.51
N GLY A 206 20.82 2.44 -13.94
CA GLY A 206 22.07 2.56 -13.16
C GLY A 206 23.28 3.10 -13.93
N THR A 207 23.19 3.28 -15.25
CA THR A 207 24.27 3.92 -16.04
C THR A 207 24.21 5.45 -15.94
N THR A 208 23.03 6.01 -15.68
CA THR A 208 22.82 7.47 -15.60
C THR A 208 23.26 8.02 -14.24
N GLN A 209 23.52 9.32 -14.17
CA GLN A 209 23.78 9.98 -12.90
C GLN A 209 22.58 9.87 -11.94
N ILE A 210 21.36 9.96 -12.46
CA ILE A 210 20.11 9.83 -11.69
C ILE A 210 19.99 8.42 -11.09
N GLY A 211 20.22 7.38 -11.88
CA GLY A 211 20.17 6.00 -11.40
C GLY A 211 21.27 5.70 -10.37
N LYS A 212 22.49 6.21 -10.57
CA LYS A 212 23.58 6.10 -9.58
C LYS A 212 23.22 6.80 -8.27
N PHE A 213 22.70 8.02 -8.34
CA PHE A 213 22.21 8.75 -7.17
C PHE A 213 21.10 7.96 -6.46
N PHE A 214 20.12 7.45 -7.20
CA PHE A 214 19.02 6.67 -6.61
C PHE A 214 19.49 5.36 -5.98
N SER A 215 20.56 4.74 -6.49
CA SER A 215 21.23 3.60 -5.85
C SER A 215 21.79 3.99 -4.48
N VAL A 216 22.50 5.13 -4.38
CA VAL A 216 23.03 5.64 -3.10
C VAL A 216 21.89 5.93 -2.11
N VAL A 217 20.79 6.53 -2.58
CA VAL A 217 19.59 6.73 -1.76
C VAL A 217 19.02 5.40 -1.29
N THR A 218 19.04 4.38 -2.15
CA THR A 218 18.55 3.04 -1.80
C THR A 218 19.41 2.37 -0.74
N ASP A 219 20.73 2.45 -0.86
CA ASP A 219 21.66 1.90 0.13
C ASP A 219 21.50 2.61 1.48
N ALA A 220 21.34 3.94 1.47
CA ALA A 220 21.05 4.72 2.67
C ALA A 220 19.71 4.33 3.31
N ALA A 221 18.66 4.17 2.50
CA ALA A 221 17.34 3.73 2.97
C ALA A 221 17.41 2.33 3.60
N GLN A 222 18.14 1.40 2.99
CA GLN A 222 18.36 0.05 3.55
C GLN A 222 19.12 0.11 4.87
N THR A 223 20.15 0.95 4.96
CA THR A 223 20.93 1.14 6.18
C THR A 223 20.06 1.68 7.31
N VAL A 224 19.27 2.72 7.02
CA VAL A 224 18.31 3.31 7.97
C VAL A 224 17.24 2.30 8.37
N ARG A 225 16.70 1.51 7.43
CA ARG A 225 15.68 0.49 7.70
C ARG A 225 16.17 -0.60 8.66
N LYS A 226 17.46 -0.97 8.59
CA LYS A 226 18.08 -1.99 9.45
C LYS A 226 18.42 -1.48 10.85
N ASP A 227 18.54 -0.17 11.03
CA ASP A 227 18.83 0.45 12.32
C ASP A 227 17.51 0.78 13.04
N THR A 228 17.24 0.15 14.18
CA THR A 228 15.99 0.35 14.94
C THR A 228 15.77 1.80 15.37
N TYR A 229 16.84 2.50 15.74
CA TYR A 229 16.74 3.90 16.14
C TYR A 229 16.40 4.76 14.92
N LEU A 230 17.16 4.68 13.84
CA LEU A 230 16.93 5.52 12.65
C LEU A 230 15.61 5.19 11.94
N SER A 231 15.24 3.91 11.85
CA SER A 231 13.98 3.47 11.24
C SER A 231 12.74 3.95 12.00
N SER A 232 12.86 4.24 13.31
CA SER A 232 11.78 4.84 14.10
C SER A 232 11.54 6.32 13.76
N TYR A 233 12.57 7.03 13.29
CA TYR A 233 12.49 8.46 12.96
C TYR A 233 12.32 8.75 11.49
N PHE A 234 12.83 7.92 10.58
CA PHE A 234 12.95 8.23 9.16
C PHE A 234 12.22 7.23 8.27
N GLN A 235 11.52 7.75 7.25
CA GLN A 235 10.96 6.99 6.15
C GLN A 235 11.39 7.63 4.83
N PHE A 236 11.98 6.83 3.95
CA PHE A 236 12.37 7.30 2.63
C PHE A 236 11.16 7.33 1.71
N GLY A 237 11.21 8.17 0.70
CA GLY A 237 10.23 8.24 -0.38
C GLY A 237 10.86 8.89 -1.59
N TRP A 238 10.21 8.78 -2.75
CA TRP A 238 10.68 9.46 -3.95
C TRP A 238 9.55 10.18 -4.67
N LEU A 239 9.88 11.28 -5.32
CA LEU A 239 8.97 12.11 -6.10
C LEU A 239 9.33 11.99 -7.58
N ASP A 240 8.32 11.80 -8.42
CA ASP A 240 8.48 11.84 -9.88
C ASP A 240 8.45 13.30 -10.35
N GLY A 241 9.63 13.91 -10.48
CA GLY A 241 9.77 15.32 -10.81
C GLY A 241 9.56 16.28 -9.63
N SER A 242 9.74 17.58 -9.89
CA SER A 242 9.90 18.60 -8.85
C SER A 242 8.61 19.30 -8.43
N GLU A 243 7.47 19.04 -9.08
CA GLU A 243 6.22 19.78 -8.83
C GLU A 243 5.80 19.76 -7.35
N ILE A 244 5.77 18.57 -6.75
CA ILE A 244 5.43 18.42 -5.33
C ILE A 244 6.55 19.00 -4.45
N ALA A 245 7.81 18.73 -4.81
CA ALA A 245 8.98 19.20 -4.05
C ALA A 245 8.99 20.73 -3.92
N ASN A 246 8.69 21.45 -5.00
CA ASN A 246 8.66 22.90 -5.03
C ASN A 246 7.56 23.49 -4.11
N ASN A 247 6.48 22.74 -3.89
CA ASN A 247 5.37 23.16 -3.03
C ASN A 247 5.61 22.88 -1.54
N ILE A 248 6.61 22.07 -1.20
CA ILE A 248 6.93 21.68 0.19
C ILE A 248 8.31 22.16 0.65
N ALA A 249 9.18 22.55 -0.28
CA ALA A 249 10.53 23.02 0.04
C ALA A 249 10.47 24.39 0.75
N MET A 250 10.94 24.43 1.99
CA MET A 250 11.11 25.67 2.76
C MET A 250 12.55 26.22 2.70
N GLY A 251 13.48 25.50 2.08
CA GLY A 251 14.88 25.91 1.91
C GLY A 251 15.66 24.94 1.02
N THR A 252 16.80 25.39 0.48
CA THR A 252 17.73 24.57 -0.31
C THR A 252 19.10 24.57 0.36
N ILE A 253 19.75 23.41 0.40
CA ILE A 253 21.15 23.28 0.82
C ILE A 253 21.93 22.97 -0.45
N ASN A 254 22.91 23.83 -0.76
CA ASN A 254 23.78 23.61 -1.92
C ASN A 254 24.66 22.37 -1.68
N GLN A 255 24.97 21.65 -2.75
CA GLN A 255 25.96 20.57 -2.67
C GLN A 255 27.30 21.12 -2.14
N PRO A 256 28.01 20.34 -1.31
CA PRO A 256 29.34 20.72 -0.80
C PRO A 256 30.36 20.90 -1.93
#